data_AF-M0PE18-F1
#
_entry.id   AF-M0PE18-F1
#
_cell.length_a   1.000
_cell.length_b   1.000
_cell.length_c   1.000
_cell.angle_alpha   90.00
_cell.angle_beta   90.00
_cell.angle_gamma   90.00
#
_symmetry.space_group_name_H-M   'P 1'
#
loop_
_entity.id
_entity.type
_entity.pdbx_description
1 polymer ?
#
loop_
_entity_poly.entity_id
_entity_poly.type
_entity_poly.pdbx_seq_one_letter_code
_entity_poly.pdbx_strand_id
1 'polypeptide(L)' 'MDLAWDVEREGGVSLVRCRVRNDDAVPRRVRIESRLDGPVLPPRRDGVPETGWDEAGVTLRLAPEERR' A
#
# COMPACT_ATOMS: atom_id res chain seq x y z
N MET A 1 9.20 12.31 0.51
CA MET A 1 8.36 11.11 0.71
C MET A 1 7.36 11.42 1.80
N ASP A 2 6.09 11.31 1.46
CA ASP A 2 4.97 11.49 2.38
C ASP A 2 4.06 10.25 2.34
N LEU A 3 3.58 9.84 3.51
CA LEU A 3 2.67 8.71 3.68
C LEU A 3 1.55 9.11 4.64
N ALA A 4 0.31 9.03 4.17
CA ALA A 4 -0.89 9.14 4.97
C ALA A 4 -1.69 7.84 4.90
N TRP A 5 -2.41 7.50 5.97
CA TRP A 5 -3.27 6.33 5.99
C TRP A 5 -4.51 6.54 6.86
N ASP A 6 -5.57 5.83 6.51
CA ASP A 6 -6.77 5.66 7.32
C ASP A 6 -7.13 4.17 7.44
N VAL A 7 -7.86 3.84 8.51
CA VAL A 7 -8.27 2.47 8.81
C VAL A 7 -9.75 2.45 9.20
N GLU A 8 -10.53 1.73 8.41
CA GLU A 8 -11.92 1.36 8.73
C GLU A 8 -11.96 -0.10 9.19
N ARG A 9 -12.79 -0.40 10.18
CA ARG A 9 -12.90 -1.74 10.79
C ARG A 9 -14.32 -2.24 10.72
N GLU A 10 -14.51 -3.42 10.15
CA GLU A 10 -15.81 -4.06 10.04
C GLU A 10 -15.65 -5.59 10.00
N GLY A 11 -16.48 -6.32 10.74
CA GLY A 11 -16.54 -7.79 10.62
C GLY A 11 -15.22 -8.53 10.88
N GLY A 12 -14.33 -7.98 11.73
CA GLY A 12 -13.01 -8.57 11.99
C GLY A 12 -11.96 -8.29 10.91
N VAL A 13 -12.28 -7.48 9.90
CA VAL A 13 -11.37 -7.02 8.85
C VAL A 13 -11.07 -5.55 9.04
N SER A 14 -9.83 -5.15 8.74
CA SER A 14 -9.43 -3.74 8.65
C SER A 14 -9.19 -3.38 7.19
N LEU A 15 -10.00 -2.46 6.65
CA LEU A 15 -9.71 -1.81 5.37
C LEU A 15 -8.72 -0.67 5.63
N VAL A 16 -7.52 -0.81 5.09
CA VAL A 16 -6.46 0.21 5.19
C VAL A 16 -6.35 0.92 3.86
N ARG A 17 -6.50 2.24 3.86
CA ARG A 17 -6.20 3.08 2.69
C ARG A 17 -4.89 3.81 2.95
N CYS A 18 -3.94 3.65 2.05
CA CYS A 18 -2.66 4.34 2.10
C CYS A 18 -2.55 5.29 0.92
N ARG A 19 -2.08 6.51 1.17
CA ARG A 19 -1.73 7.49 0.17
C ARG A 19 -0.25 7.82 0.29
N VAL A 20 0.50 7.65 -0.79
CA VAL A 20 1.95 7.86 -0.79
C VAL A 20 2.34 8.82 -1.91
N ARG A 21 3.22 9.76 -1.59
CA ARG A 21 3.69 10.79 -2.53
C ARG A 21 5.22 10.85 -2.57
N ASN A 22 5.74 10.90 -3.79
CA ASN A 22 7.15 11.14 -4.06
C ASN A 22 7.38 12.62 -4.41
N ASP A 23 7.77 13.45 -3.44
CA ASP A 23 8.13 14.85 -3.70
C ASP A 23 9.54 15.05 -4.29
N ASP A 24 10.31 13.96 -4.45
CA ASP A 24 11.66 14.06 -4.98
C ASP A 24 11.65 14.08 -6.52
N ALA A 25 12.67 14.70 -7.10
CA ALA A 25 12.88 14.74 -8.56
C ALA A 25 13.36 13.42 -9.18
N VAL A 26 13.44 12.32 -8.40
CA VAL A 26 13.95 11.02 -8.85
C VAL A 26 12.95 9.90 -8.54
N PRO A 27 12.86 8.84 -9.36
CA PRO A 27 12.03 7.69 -9.05
C PRO A 27 12.45 7.01 -7.75
N ARG A 28 11.47 6.50 -7.01
CA ARG A 28 11.69 5.82 -5.73
C ARG A 28 11.00 4.47 -5.69
N ARG A 29 11.67 3.50 -5.05
CA ARG A 29 11.07 2.22 -4.69
C ARG A 29 10.62 2.34 -3.24
N VAL A 30 9.32 2.15 -2.99
CA VAL A 30 8.70 2.31 -1.66
C VAL A 30 8.15 0.98 -1.21
N ARG A 31 8.37 0.66 0.06
CA ARG A 31 7.78 -0.48 0.77
C ARG A 31 6.82 0.05 1.81
N ILE A 32 5.58 -0.42 1.76
CA ILE A 32 4.56 -0.17 2.79
C ILE A 32 4.25 -1.51 3.46
N GLU A 33 4.43 -1.56 4.78
CA GLU A 33 4.22 -2.76 5.59
C GLU A 33 3.00 -2.57 6.50
N SER A 34 2.16 -3.60 6.57
CA SER A 34 1.11 -3.66 7.58
C SER A 34 1.74 -3.96 8.95
N ARG A 35 1.27 -3.24 9.97
CA ARG A 35 1.58 -3.52 11.38
C ARG A 35 0.37 -4.04 12.16
N LEU A 36 -0.72 -4.35 11.46
CA LEU A 36 -1.91 -4.91 12.08
C LEU A 36 -1.71 -6.41 12.29
N ASP A 37 -2.23 -6.91 13.40
CA ASP A 37 -2.27 -8.34 13.65
C ASP A 37 -3.20 -9.02 12.65
N GLY A 38 -2.67 -9.99 11.91
CA GLY A 38 -3.41 -10.75 10.91
C GLY A 38 -2.80 -10.69 9.51
N PRO A 39 -3.30 -11.53 8.59
CA PRO A 39 -2.77 -11.59 7.23
C PRO A 39 -3.09 -10.32 6.45
N VAL A 40 -2.16 -9.90 5.58
CA VAL A 40 -2.44 -8.87 4.59
C VAL A 40 -3.32 -9.44 3.47
N LEU A 41 -4.44 -8.77 3.22
CA LEU A 41 -5.34 -9.08 2.12
C LEU A 41 -5.13 -8.07 0.99
N PRO A 42 -4.39 -8.43 -0.08
CA PRO A 42 -4.16 -7.49 -1.17
C PRO A 42 -5.44 -7.19 -1.96
N PRO A 43 -5.55 -6.01 -2.58
CA PRO A 43 -6.53 -5.77 -3.63
C PRO A 43 -6.40 -6.83 -4.73
N ARG A 44 -7.54 -7.27 -5.26
CA ARG A 44 -7.61 -8.31 -6.29
C ARG A 44 -8.42 -7.82 -7.49
N ARG A 45 -8.01 -8.23 -8.69
CA ARG A 45 -8.79 -8.08 -9.93
C ARG A 45 -8.92 -9.46 -10.54
N ASP A 46 -10.16 -9.88 -10.81
CA ASP A 46 -10.48 -11.22 -11.30
C ASP A 46 -9.88 -12.35 -10.43
N GLY A 47 -9.86 -12.13 -9.11
CA GLY A 47 -9.30 -13.07 -8.12
C GLY A 47 -7.77 -13.03 -7.99
N VAL A 48 -7.05 -12.33 -8.86
CA VAL A 48 -5.59 -12.23 -8.85
C VAL A 48 -5.13 -11.04 -7.99
N PRO A 49 -4.23 -11.23 -7.00
CA PRO A 49 -3.63 -10.13 -6.25
C PRO A 49 -2.93 -9.12 -7.14
N GLU A 50 -3.07 -7.84 -6.85
CA GLU A 50 -2.32 -6.81 -7.56
C GLU A 50 -0.79 -7.01 -7.40
N THR A 51 -0.04 -6.65 -8.44
CA THR A 51 1.42 -6.81 -8.45
C THR A 51 2.10 -6.00 -7.35
N GLY A 52 3.15 -6.57 -6.77
CA GLY A 52 3.98 -5.94 -5.74
C GLY A 52 3.51 -6.22 -4.32
N TRP A 53 2.36 -6.86 -4.15
CA TRP A 53 1.89 -7.34 -2.86
C TRP A 53 2.55 -8.67 -2.45
N ASP A 54 2.84 -8.80 -1.17
CA ASP A 54 3.26 -10.02 -0.49
C ASP A 54 2.54 -10.13 0.86
N GLU A 55 2.93 -11.12 1.67
CA GLU A 55 2.27 -11.43 2.95
C GLU A 55 2.33 -10.30 3.98
N ALA A 56 3.27 -9.36 3.86
CA ALA A 56 3.47 -8.28 4.81
C ALA A 56 3.05 -6.89 4.28
N GLY A 57 2.77 -6.75 2.99
CA GLY A 57 2.35 -5.46 2.42
C GLY A 57 2.62 -5.33 0.93
N VAL A 58 3.00 -4.12 0.50
CA VAL A 58 3.20 -3.80 -0.93
C VAL A 58 4.52 -3.09 -1.18
N THR A 59 5.20 -3.50 -2.25
CA THR A 59 6.32 -2.77 -2.84
C THR A 59 5.86 -2.13 -4.14
N LEU A 60 6.03 -0.81 -4.26
CA LEU A 60 5.69 -0.06 -5.46
C LEU A 60 6.83 0.85 -5.90
N ARG A 61 6.82 1.23 -7.18
CA ARG A 61 7.68 2.26 -7.74
C ARG A 61 6.86 3.52 -7.94
N LEU A 62 7.39 4.65 -7.51
CA LEU A 62 6.83 5.97 -7.73
C LEU A 62 7.78 6.75 -8.64
N ALA A 63 7.26 7.33 -9.72
CA ALA A 63 7.94 8.33 -10.51
C ALA A 63 8.13 9.64 -9.69
N PRO A 64 8.97 10.58 -10.17
CA PRO A 64 9.02 11.91 -9.58
C PRO A 64 7.63 12.55 -9.54
N GLU A 65 7.30 13.21 -8.43
CA GLU A 65 6.02 13.89 -8.19
C GLU A 65 4.77 12.98 -8.24
N GLU A 66 4.95 11.64 -8.36
CA GLU A 66 3.85 10.69 -8.39
C GLU A 66 3.17 10.58 -7.03
N ARG A 67 1.85 10.42 -7.07
CA ARG A 67 1.00 10.10 -5.94
C ARG A 67 0.12 8.91 -6.27
N ARG A 68 0.15 7.89 -5.40
CA ARG A 68 -0.87 6.83 -5.35
C ARG A 68 -1.76 7.05 -4.16
#